data_AF-A0A1C5UE37-F1
#
_entry.id   AF-A0A1C5UE37-F1
#
_cell.length_a   1.000
_cell.length_b   1.000
_cell.length_c   1.000
_cell.angle_alpha   90.00
_cell.angle_beta   90.00
_cell.angle_gamma   90.00
#
_symmetry.space_group_name_H-M   'P 1'
#
loop_
_entity.id
_entity.type
_entity.pdbx_description
1 polymer ?
#
loop_
_entity_poly.entity_id
_entity_poly.type
_entity_poly.pdbx_seq_one_letter_code
_entity_poly.pdbx_strand_id
1 'polypeptide(L)'
;MNRIQIGGYIRITKKEAARRYNAGEVIRLTACKLSPVSPWGCYSDAQRESYTQVSGDGFNTTIARNREFETVVNAFMYYNCTNETGRYPAYWKKEA
;
A
#
# COMPACT_ATOMS: atom_id res chain seq x y z
N MET A 1 17.69 -4.55 2.01
CA MET A 1 16.34 -5.18 1.98
C MET A 1 16.40 -6.36 1.04
N ASN A 2 15.89 -7.52 1.44
CA ASN A 2 15.91 -8.72 0.59
C ASN A 2 14.96 -8.55 -0.60
N ARG A 3 15.38 -9.01 -1.78
CA ARG A 3 14.53 -9.04 -2.98
C ARG A 3 13.55 -10.20 -2.81
N ILE A 4 12.28 -9.88 -2.56
CA ILE A 4 11.19 -10.85 -2.37
C ILE A 4 10.21 -10.69 -3.54
N GLN A 5 9.83 -11.81 -4.15
CA GLN A 5 8.85 -11.88 -5.23
C GLN A 5 7.72 -12.85 -4.84
N ILE A 6 6.47 -12.37 -4.88
CA ILE A 6 5.30 -13.16 -4.50
C ILE A 6 4.14 -12.78 -5.42
N GLY A 7 3.59 -13.75 -6.14
CA GLY A 7 2.34 -13.57 -6.91
C GLY A 7 2.34 -12.40 -7.89
N GLY A 8 3.45 -12.17 -8.60
CA GLY A 8 3.61 -11.05 -9.53
C GLY A 8 3.88 -9.70 -8.86
N TYR A 9 4.27 -9.69 -7.57
CA TYR A 9 4.70 -8.49 -6.85
C TYR A 9 6.15 -8.58 -6.41
N ILE A 10 6.92 -7.50 -6.60
CA ILE A 10 8.30 -7.34 -6.14
C ILE A 10 8.33 -6.38 -4.96
N ARG A 11 8.96 -6.80 -3.85
CA ARG A 11 9.17 -5.92 -2.68
C ARG A 11 10.15 -4.79 -3.02
N ILE A 12 9.77 -3.57 -2.69
CA ILE A 12 10.56 -2.35 -2.92
C ILE A 12 10.82 -1.59 -1.62
N THR A 13 11.83 -0.71 -1.63
CA THR A 13 12.14 0.12 -0.47
C THR A 13 11.11 1.23 -0.32
N LYS A 14 11.00 1.82 0.88
CA LYS A 14 10.16 3.01 1.11
C LYS A 14 10.52 4.16 0.15
N LYS A 15 11.82 4.36 -0.13
CA LYS A 15 12.32 5.39 -1.06
C LYS A 15 11.81 5.16 -2.49
N GLU A 16 11.87 3.93 -2.98
CA GLU A 16 11.35 3.60 -4.32
C GLU A 16 9.82 3.69 -4.36
N ALA A 17 9.14 3.24 -3.31
CA ALA A 17 7.69 3.38 -3.19
C ALA A 17 7.24 4.84 -3.23
N ALA A 18 7.92 5.72 -2.49
CA ALA A 18 7.67 7.16 -2.50
C ALA A 18 7.88 7.76 -3.89
N ARG A 19 8.99 7.39 -4.57
CA ARG A 19 9.28 7.86 -5.94
C ARG A 19 8.17 7.46 -6.91
N ARG A 20 7.75 6.20 -6.89
CA ARG A 20 6.69 5.65 -7.74
C ARG A 20 5.34 6.29 -7.47
N TYR A 21 4.94 6.34 -6.21
CA TYR A 21 3.72 6.98 -5.77
C TYR A 21 3.66 8.45 -6.22
N ASN A 22 4.76 9.21 -6.07
CA ASN A 22 4.84 10.60 -6.50
C ASN A 22 4.87 10.78 -8.02
N ALA A 23 5.25 9.74 -8.77
CA ALA A 23 5.14 9.69 -10.23
C ALA A 23 3.75 9.21 -10.70
N GLY A 24 2.86 8.93 -9.77
CA GLY A 24 1.51 8.44 -10.02
C GLY A 24 1.37 6.97 -10.36
N GLU A 25 2.43 6.20 -10.12
CA GLU A 25 2.37 4.75 -10.23
C GLU A 25 1.63 4.17 -9.01
N VAL A 26 0.88 3.09 -9.25
CA VAL A 26 0.27 2.31 -8.18
C VAL A 26 1.34 1.55 -7.41
N ILE A 27 1.34 1.73 -6.09
CA ILE A 27 2.09 0.91 -5.14
C ILE A 27 1.12 0.09 -4.29
N ARG A 28 1.54 -1.09 -3.85
CA ARG A 28 0.79 -1.91 -2.89
C ARG A 28 1.45 -1.86 -1.53
N LEU A 29 0.64 -1.67 -0.49
CA LEU A 29 1.01 -1.69 0.92
C LEU A 29 0.48 -2.97 1.56
N THR A 30 1.31 -3.66 2.34
CA THR A 30 0.89 -4.72 3.27
C THR A 30 1.51 -4.46 4.64
N ALA A 31 0.92 -4.94 5.72
CA ALA A 31 1.69 -5.09 6.96
C ALA A 31 2.83 -6.12 6.72
N CYS A 32 3.98 -5.94 7.36
CA CYS A 32 5.21 -6.62 6.90
C CYS A 32 5.24 -8.14 7.05
N LYS A 33 4.32 -8.74 7.81
CA LYS A 33 4.14 -10.20 7.92
C LYS A 33 3.03 -10.75 7.01
N LEU A 34 2.34 -9.89 6.26
CA LEU A 34 1.27 -10.28 5.33
C LEU A 34 1.74 -10.37 3.88
N SER A 35 1.04 -11.19 3.11
CA SER A 35 1.29 -11.41 1.68
C SER A 35 0.64 -10.32 0.81
N PRO A 36 1.32 -9.84 -0.26
CA PRO A 36 0.72 -8.92 -1.23
C PRO A 36 -0.41 -9.55 -2.06
N VAL A 37 -0.59 -10.87 -1.95
CA VAL A 37 -1.64 -11.65 -2.62
C VAL A 37 -2.47 -12.46 -1.61
N SER A 38 -2.65 -11.92 -0.39
CA SER A 38 -3.53 -12.53 0.61
C SER A 38 -4.91 -12.80 0.01
N PRO A 39 -5.48 -14.01 0.15
CA PRO A 39 -6.83 -14.32 -0.36
C PRO A 39 -7.92 -13.51 0.34
N TRP A 40 -7.62 -12.94 1.52
CA TRP A 40 -8.52 -12.10 2.30
C TRP A 40 -8.38 -10.61 1.98
N GLY A 41 -7.59 -10.23 0.97
CA GLY A 41 -7.46 -8.84 0.55
C GLY A 41 -6.76 -7.93 1.57
N CYS A 42 -5.88 -8.47 2.42
CA CYS A 42 -5.19 -7.71 3.47
C CYS A 42 -4.04 -6.83 2.94
N TYR A 43 -4.35 -5.98 1.97
CA TYR A 43 -3.44 -5.04 1.32
C TYR A 43 -4.20 -3.77 0.92
N SER A 44 -3.46 -2.72 0.59
CA SER A 44 -4.05 -1.51 0.00
C SER A 44 -3.21 -1.05 -1.18
N ASP A 45 -3.88 -0.82 -2.31
CA ASP A 45 -3.28 -0.15 -3.45
C ASP A 45 -3.39 1.37 -3.26
N ALA A 46 -2.32 2.09 -3.55
CA ALA A 46 -2.25 3.53 -3.39
C ALA A 46 -1.54 4.16 -4.58
N GLN A 47 -2.05 5.30 -5.04
CA GLN A 47 -1.43 6.19 -6.01
C GLN A 47 -1.77 7.63 -5.65
N ARG A 48 -1.04 8.60 -6.21
CA ARG A 48 -1.20 10.02 -5.86
C ARG A 48 -2.42 10.66 -6.52
N GLU A 49 -2.81 10.21 -7.70
CA GLU A 49 -3.75 10.90 -8.58
C GLU A 49 -5.18 10.42 -8.36
N SER A 50 -5.38 9.11 -8.20
CA SER A 50 -6.69 8.53 -7.90
C SER A 50 -6.84 8.21 -6.42
N TYR A 51 -8.02 8.49 -5.85
CA TYR A 51 -8.39 7.89 -4.57
C TYR A 51 -8.53 6.39 -4.73
N THR A 52 -7.95 5.62 -3.81
CA THR A 52 -8.28 4.20 -3.71
C THR A 52 -9.78 4.10 -3.39
N GLN A 53 -10.55 3.43 -4.25
CA GLN A 53 -11.94 3.11 -3.91
C GLN A 53 -11.93 2.24 -2.66
N VAL A 54 -12.40 2.79 -1.54
CA VAL A 54 -12.46 2.09 -0.24
C VAL A 54 -13.60 1.07 -0.26
N SER A 55 -14.68 1.38 -0.99
CA SER A 55 -15.84 0.54 -1.19
C SER A 55 -16.62 1.00 -2.43
N GLY A 56 -17.31 0.07 -3.10
CA GLY A 56 -18.22 0.36 -4.21
C GLY A 56 -19.59 0.92 -3.77
N ASP A 57 -19.74 1.27 -2.49
CA ASP A 57 -21.01 1.71 -1.88
C ASP A 57 -21.35 3.19 -2.15
N GLY A 58 -20.47 3.92 -2.83
CA GLY A 58 -20.67 5.32 -3.18
C GLY A 58 -20.51 6.32 -2.02
N PHE A 59 -20.36 5.86 -0.77
CA PHE A 59 -20.35 6.72 0.42
C PHE A 59 -18.93 7.20 0.77
N ASN A 60 -17.92 6.36 0.53
CA ASN A 60 -16.50 6.66 0.80
C ASN A 60 -15.72 7.00 -0.47
N THR A 61 -16.31 7.77 -1.39
CA THR A 61 -15.71 8.02 -2.72
C THR A 61 -14.56 9.03 -2.67
N THR A 62 -14.56 9.98 -1.73
CA THR A 62 -13.54 11.03 -1.72
C THR A 62 -13.41 11.71 -0.36
N ILE A 63 -12.73 11.09 0.61
CA ILE A 63 -12.15 11.92 1.68
C ILE A 63 -10.87 12.50 1.10
N ALA A 64 -10.83 13.82 0.90
CA ALA A 64 -9.62 14.56 0.58
C ALA A 64 -8.65 14.49 1.76
N ARG A 65 -8.10 13.30 2.01
CA ARG A 65 -6.94 13.14 2.87
C ARG A 65 -5.76 13.68 2.09
N ASN A 66 -4.88 14.38 2.81
CA ASN A 66 -3.61 14.83 2.28
C ASN A 66 -2.94 13.67 1.52
N ARG A 67 -2.67 13.91 0.23
CA ARG A 67 -2.14 12.91 -0.71
C ARG A 67 -0.65 12.69 -0.55
N GLU A 68 0.01 13.36 0.40
CA GLU A 68 1.41 13.14 0.65
C GLU A 68 1.67 11.70 1.10
N PHE A 69 2.72 11.11 0.53
CA PHE A 69 3.07 9.70 0.71
C PHE A 69 3.12 9.29 2.19
N GLU A 70 3.70 10.14 3.04
CA GLU A 70 3.79 9.89 4.48
C GLU A 70 2.43 9.86 5.17
N THR A 71 1.46 10.69 4.76
CA THR A 71 0.10 10.65 5.30
C THR A 71 -0.58 9.31 4.98
N VAL A 72 -0.43 8.83 3.75
CA VAL A 72 -0.97 7.53 3.33
C VAL A 72 -0.32 6.38 4.10
N VAL A 73 1.00 6.40 4.24
CA VAL A 73 1.76 5.38 4.97
C VAL A 73 1.39 5.36 6.46
N ASN A 74 1.29 6.53 7.09
CA ASN A 74 0.92 6.64 8.51
C ASN A 74 -0.51 6.15 8.76
N ALA A 75 -1.45 6.48 7.86
CA ALA A 75 -2.81 5.96 7.95
C ALA A 75 -2.84 4.44 7.78
N PHE A 76 -2.15 3.88 6.79
CA PHE A 76 -2.05 2.45 6.59
C PHE A 76 -1.50 1.75 7.85
N MET A 77 -0.42 2.29 8.43
CA MET A 77 0.17 1.78 9.65
C MET A 77 -0.82 1.78 10.81
N TYR A 78 -1.53 2.88 11.04
CA TYR A 78 -2.48 3.00 12.15
C TYR A 78 -3.59 1.94 12.08
N TYR A 79 -4.14 1.68 10.89
CA TYR A 79 -5.29 0.78 10.73
C TYR A 79 -4.93 -0.70 10.52
N ASN A 80 -3.74 -1.02 9.99
CA ASN A 80 -3.44 -2.37 9.51
C ASN A 80 -2.21 -3.02 10.18
N CYS A 81 -1.31 -2.24 10.77
CA CYS A 81 -0.07 -2.75 11.34
C CYS A 81 -0.22 -3.02 12.84
N THR A 82 -0.09 -4.28 13.24
CA THR A 82 -0.23 -4.76 14.62
C THR A 82 0.97 -5.62 15.03
N ASN A 83 0.96 -6.21 16.22
CA ASN A 83 2.00 -7.17 16.62
C ASN A 83 1.92 -8.46 15.78
N GLU A 84 0.70 -8.84 15.40
CA GLU A 84 0.35 -10.06 14.69
C GLU A 84 0.64 -9.92 13.19
N THR A 85 0.22 -8.81 12.58
CA THR A 85 0.37 -8.55 11.14
C THR A 85 1.70 -7.88 10.77
N GLY A 86 2.41 -7.33 11.77
CA GLY A 86 3.69 -6.63 11.62
C GLY A 86 3.56 -5.13 11.84
N ARG A 87 4.50 -4.54 12.60
CA ARG A 87 4.46 -3.13 13.03
C ARG A 87 4.78 -2.10 11.95
N TYR A 88 5.28 -2.55 10.80
CA TYR A 88 5.69 -1.69 9.69
C TYR A 88 5.09 -2.17 8.39
N PRO A 89 4.89 -1.27 7.41
CA PRO A 89 4.44 -1.67 6.09
C PRO A 89 5.59 -2.27 5.28
N ALA A 90 5.24 -3.23 4.43
CA ALA A 90 6.01 -3.60 3.26
C ALA A 90 5.41 -2.92 2.02
N TYR A 91 6.29 -2.57 1.08
CA TYR A 91 5.93 -1.89 -0.15
C TYR A 91 6.20 -2.80 -1.34
N TRP A 92 5.29 -2.80 -2.30
CA TRP A 92 5.37 -3.67 -3.45
C TRP A 92 5.05 -2.91 -4.74
N LYS A 93 5.73 -3.28 -5.82
CA LYS A 93 5.32 -2.97 -7.19
C LYS A 93 4.81 -4.24 -7.87
N LYS A 94 3.85 -4.10 -8.76
CA LYS A 94 3.46 -5.21 -9.64
C LYS A 94 4.56 -5.42 -10.70
N GLU A 95 4.82 -6.66 -11.06
CA GLU A 95 5.60 -6.99 -12.25
C GLU A 95 4.85 -6.52 -13.50
N ALA A 96 5.61 -6.06 -14.49
CA ALA A 96 5.06 -5.60 -15.77
C ALA A 96 4.49 -6.76 -16.57
#